data_AF-A0A6J4V774-F1
#
_entry.id   AF-A0A6J4V774-F1
#
_cell.length_a   1.000
_cell.length_b   1.000
_cell.length_c   1.000
_cell.angle_alpha   90.00
_cell.angle_beta   90.00
_cell.angle_gamma   90.00
#
_symmetry.space_group_name_H-M   'P 1'
#
loop_
_entity.id
_entity.type
_entity.pdbx_description
1 polymer ?
#
loop_
_entity_poly.entity_id
_entity_poly.type
_entity_poly.pdbx_seq_one_letter_code
_entity_poly.pdbx_strand_id
1 'polypeptide(L)' 'MTDGRGETEAWAARGAKARANLVAALRDCCDLADAVETFEGDELLEVLIAVDGIRFVMAESGQLLQGVVRGFEG' A
#
# COMPACT_ATOMS: atom_id res chain seq x y z
N MET A 1 -32.89 7.79 0.91
CA MET A 1 -32.27 7.84 -0.43
C MET A 1 -30.97 8.61 -0.25
N THR A 2 -29.91 7.91 0.14
CA THR A 2 -28.57 8.51 0.17
C THR A 2 -28.14 8.77 -1.27
N ASP A 3 -27.56 9.94 -1.51
CA ASP A 3 -27.07 10.35 -2.82
C ASP A 3 -25.90 9.44 -3.22
N GLY A 4 -26.14 8.50 -4.14
CA GLY A 4 -25.12 7.57 -4.64
C GLY A 4 -23.91 8.24 -5.29
N ARG A 5 -23.97 9.55 -5.60
CA ARG A 5 -22.83 10.32 -6.11
C ARG A 5 -21.77 10.54 -5.03
N GLY A 6 -22.17 10.82 -3.79
CA GLY A 6 -21.23 11.02 -2.67
C GLY A 6 -20.51 9.73 -2.24
N GLU A 7 -21.18 8.58 -2.32
CA GLU A 7 -20.57 7.27 -2.06
C GLU A 7 -19.53 6.90 -3.13
N THR A 8 -19.85 7.17 -4.41
CA THR A 8 -18.95 6.93 -5.54
C THR A 8 -17.67 7.78 -5.43
N GLU A 9 -17.79 9.06 -5.09
CA GLU A 9 -16.64 9.95 -4.88
C GLU A 9 -15.75 9.48 -3.71
N ALA A 10 -16.37 9.00 -2.62
CA ALA A 10 -15.64 8.47 -1.47
C ALA A 10 -14.87 7.17 -1.81
N TRP A 11 -15.41 6.30 -2.66
CA TRP A 11 -14.70 5.11 -3.13
C TRP A 11 -13.55 5.46 -4.08
N ALA A 12 -13.76 6.39 -5.00
CA ALA A 12 -12.72 6.88 -5.89
C ALA A 12 -11.53 7.47 -5.11
N ALA A 13 -11.81 8.26 -4.07
CA ALA A 13 -10.77 8.81 -3.19
C ALA A 13 -9.98 7.72 -2.44
N ARG A 14 -10.66 6.69 -1.92
CA ARG A 14 -10.01 5.55 -1.25
C ARG A 14 -9.12 4.75 -2.20
N GLY A 15 -9.59 4.50 -3.42
CA GLY A 15 -8.82 3.82 -4.46
C GLY A 15 -7.58 4.61 -4.87
N ALA A 16 -7.71 5.93 -5.03
CA ALA A 16 -6.59 6.81 -5.34
C ALA A 16 -5.53 6.80 -4.23
N LYS A 17 -5.94 6.82 -2.96
CA LYS A 17 -5.03 6.70 -1.81
C LYS A 17 -4.29 5.37 -1.81
N ALA A 18 -5.01 4.26 -1.95
CA ALA A 18 -4.39 2.93 -1.98
C ALA A 18 -3.40 2.79 -3.15
N ARG A 19 -3.75 3.33 -4.32
CA ARG A 19 -2.85 3.37 -5.48
C ARG A 19 -1.58 4.17 -5.18
N ALA A 20 -1.69 5.35 -4.56
CA ALA A 20 -0.53 6.16 -4.22
C ALA A 20 0.41 5.44 -3.23
N ASN A 21 -0.17 4.83 -2.18
CA ASN A 21 0.57 4.04 -1.21
C ASN A 21 1.32 2.87 -1.86
N LEU A 22 0.66 2.12 -2.75
CA LEU A 22 1.28 0.99 -3.45
C LEU A 22 2.41 1.44 -4.38
N VAL A 23 2.25 2.56 -5.09
CA VAL A 23 3.30 3.10 -5.95
C VAL A 23 4.53 3.51 -5.14
N ALA A 24 4.35 4.12 -3.97
CA ALA A 24 5.45 4.45 -3.08
C ALA A 24 6.15 3.18 -2.55
N ALA A 25 5.39 2.24 -2.00
CA ALA A 25 5.90 0.96 -1.50
C ALA A 25 6.70 0.18 -2.54
N LEU A 26 6.24 0.13 -3.79
CA LEU A 26 6.93 -0.58 -4.87
C LEU A 26 8.26 0.09 -5.26
N ARG A 27 8.35 1.42 -5.19
CA ARG A 27 9.61 2.14 -5.43
C ARG A 27 10.60 1.88 -4.31
N ASP A 28 10.14 1.99 -3.07
CA ASP A 28 10.98 1.72 -1.90
C ASP A 28 11.48 0.26 -1.91
N CYS A 29 10.65 -0.71 -2.31
CA CYS A 29 11.08 -2.10 -2.52
C CYS A 29 12.21 -2.25 -3.54
N CYS A 30 12.19 -1.50 -4.65
CA CYS A 30 13.26 -1.57 -5.65
C CYS A 30 14.59 -1.11 -5.06
N ASP A 31 14.58 -0.02 -4.28
CA ASP A 31 15.80 0.51 -3.66
C ASP A 31 16.32 -0.41 -2.54
N LEU A 32 15.42 -1.11 -1.83
CA LEU A 32 15.80 -2.03 -0.74
C LEU A 32 16.28 -3.40 -1.24
N ALA A 33 15.96 -3.80 -2.47
CA ALA A 33 16.35 -5.10 -3.00
C ALA A 33 17.88 -5.29 -3.00
N ASP A 34 18.61 -4.33 -3.56
CA ASP A 34 20.07 -4.34 -3.59
C ASP A 34 20.67 -4.26 -2.17
N ALA A 35 20.03 -3.53 -1.28
CA ALA A 35 20.44 -3.38 0.12
C ALA A 35 20.31 -4.70 0.90
N VAL A 36 19.24 -5.47 0.66
CA VAL A 36 19.05 -6.81 1.24
C VAL A 36 20.11 -7.79 0.74
N GLU A 37 20.52 -7.69 -0.54
CA GLU A 37 21.55 -8.55 -1.10
C GLU A 37 22.97 -8.20 -0.60
N THR A 38 23.20 -6.95 -0.20
CA THR A 38 24.54 -6.43 0.09
C THR A 38 24.86 -6.36 1.58
N PHE A 39 23.90 -5.95 2.42
CA PHE A 39 24.16 -5.72 3.85
C PHE A 39 24.08 -6.99 4.68
N GLU A 40 24.78 -6.98 5.80
CA GLU A 40 24.80 -8.06 6.79
C GLU A 40 24.69 -7.50 8.22
N GLY A 41 24.39 -8.37 9.20
CA GLY A 41 24.36 -7.97 10.60
C GLY A 41 23.33 -6.88 10.92
N ASP A 42 23.76 -5.85 11.64
CA ASP A 42 22.88 -4.77 12.12
C ASP A 42 22.31 -3.92 10.98
N GLU A 43 23.09 -3.69 9.91
CA GLU A 43 22.64 -2.94 8.72
C GLU A 43 21.52 -3.70 7.99
N LEU A 44 21.65 -5.02 7.86
CA LEU A 44 20.60 -5.86 7.30
C LEU A 44 19.34 -5.84 8.18
N LEU A 45 19.49 -5.82 9.51
CA LEU A 45 18.35 -5.75 10.43
C LEU A 45 17.54 -4.46 10.22
N GLU A 46 18.19 -3.32 10.03
CA GLU A 46 17.53 -2.04 9.74
C GLU A 46 16.75 -2.10 8.41
N VAL A 47 17.36 -2.67 7.37
CA VAL A 47 16.70 -2.88 6.07
C VAL A 47 15.47 -3.80 6.21
N LEU A 48 15.59 -4.89 6.96
CA LEU A 48 14.48 -5.82 7.19
C LEU A 48 13.33 -5.18 7.97
N ILE A 49 13.62 -4.27 8.91
CA ILE A 49 12.60 -3.47 9.61
C ILE A 49 11.88 -2.54 8.62
N ALA A 50 12.62 -1.90 7.70
CA ALA A 50 12.00 -1.08 6.65
C ALA A 50 11.10 -1.91 5.73
N VAL A 51 11.52 -3.12 5.34
CA VAL A 51 10.72 -4.07 4.55
C VAL A 51 9.44 -4.48 5.29
N ASP A 52 9.50 -4.74 6.60
CA ASP A 52 8.30 -5.06 7.39
C ASP A 52 7.31 -3.90 7.41
N GLY A 53 7.80 -2.66 7.53
CA GLY A 53 6.98 -1.45 7.41
C GLY A 53 6.28 -1.35 6.05
N ILE A 54 6.99 -1.64 4.95
CA ILE A 54 6.39 -1.68 3.61
C ILE A 54 5.31 -2.77 3.51
N ARG A 55 5.58 -3.95 4.07
CA ARG A 55 4.58 -5.05 4.11
C ARG A 55 3.28 -4.61 4.77
N PHE A 56 3.38 -3.84 5.87
CA PHE A 56 2.23 -3.27 6.54
C PHE A 56 1.45 -2.29 5.64
N VAL A 57 2.14 -1.37 4.96
CA VAL A 57 1.52 -0.41 4.03
C VAL A 57 0.80 -1.12 2.88
N MET A 58 1.40 -2.18 2.33
CA MET A 58 0.77 -2.98 1.27
C MET A 58 -0.49 -3.68 1.76
N ALA A 59 -0.46 -4.22 2.99
CA ALA A 59 -1.64 -4.87 3.60
C ALA A 59 -2.79 -3.88 3.83
N GLU A 60 -2.52 -2.69 4.40
CA GLU A 60 -3.53 -1.65 4.59
C GLU A 60 -4.12 -1.18 3.25
N SER A 61 -3.26 -0.98 2.25
CA SER A 61 -3.69 -0.58 0.90
C SER A 61 -4.57 -1.65 0.25
N GLY A 62 -4.28 -2.94 0.48
CA GLY A 62 -5.13 -4.05 0.06
C GLY A 62 -6.52 -4.01 0.71
N GLN A 63 -6.60 -3.70 2.00
CA GLN A 63 -7.89 -3.56 2.70
C GLN A 63 -8.72 -2.39 2.16
N LEU A 64 -8.07 -1.24 1.89
CA LEU A 64 -8.73 -0.09 1.25
C LEU A 64 -9.30 -0.47 -0.12
N LEU A 65 -8.53 -1.20 -0.94
CA LEU A 65 -8.99 -1.67 -2.25
C LEU A 65 -10.14 -2.66 -2.17
N GLN A 66 -10.14 -3.59 -1.20
CA GLN A 66 -11.27 -4.50 -1.00
C GLN A 66 -12.57 -3.74 -0.70
N GLY A 67 -12.49 -2.65 0.07
CA GLY A 67 -13.63 -1.76 0.31
C GLY A 67 -14.12 -1.05 -0.95
N VAL A 68 -13.22 -0.71 -1.87
CA VAL A 68 -13.56 -0.11 -3.17
C VAL A 68 -14.20 -1.14 -4.10
N VAL A 69 -13.62 -2.34 -4.24
CA VAL A 69 -14.14 -3.42 -5.10
C VAL A 69 -15.57 -3.78 -4.72
N ARG A 70 -15.85 -3.96 -3.42
CA ARG A 70 -17.20 -4.24 -2.93
C ARG A 70 -18.21 -3.13 -3.23
N GLY A 71 -17.75 -1.87 -3.31
CA GLY A 71 -18.59 -0.73 -3.71
C GLY A 71 -18.85 -0.65 -5.22
N PHE A 72 -18.02 -1.30 -6.05
CA PHE A 72 -18.27 -1.42 -7.49
C PHE A 72 -19.18 -2.61 -7.86
N GLU A 73 -19.20 -3.65 -7.02
CA GLU A 73 -20.02 -4.87 -7.22
C GLU A 73 -21.44 -4.76 -6.65
N GLY A 74 -21.71 -3.78 -5.77
CA GLY A 74 -23.01 -3.54 -5.13
C GLY A 74 -23.79 -2.40 -5.77
#